data_AF-A0A8S9NTJ2-F1
#
_entry.id   AF-A0A8S9NTJ2-F1
#
_cell.length_a   1.000
_cell.length_b   1.000
_cell.length_c   1.000
_cell.angle_alpha   90.00
_cell.angle_beta   90.00
_cell.angle_gamma   90.00
#
_symmetry.space_group_name_H-M   'P 1'
#
loop_
_entity.id
_entity.type
_entity.pdbx_description
1 polymer ?
#
loop_
_entity_poly.entity_id
_entity_poly.type
_entity_poly.pdbx_seq_one_letter_code
_entity_poly.pdbx_strand_id
1 'polypeptide(L)'
;MCDVTEMVRFATCQINNGGQFREFFLKCVNAGDTMAICYARLHAATIIGLEESIKIFEPKLPRHGLSTLVVAIFNVCIARDKEASQVFQLFAAHHADLRSEDIFDMGDSIQWLLETFNAPFLNSYASAFKFPDDELIKPPKCFYDHDYTVRG
;
A
#
# COMPACT_ATOMS: atom_id res chain seq x y z
N MET A 1 -0.24 17.12 12.97
CA MET A 1 -0.24 15.72 12.51
C MET A 1 -0.58 14.88 13.72
N CYS A 2 -1.56 13.98 13.64
CA CYS A 2 -1.92 13.12 14.76
C CYS A 2 -1.12 11.83 14.65
N ASP A 3 -0.36 11.47 15.67
CA ASP A 3 0.32 10.18 15.68
C ASP A 3 -0.70 9.06 15.90
N VAL A 4 -1.05 8.37 14.81
CA VAL A 4 -1.98 7.23 14.80
C VAL A 4 -1.26 5.88 14.82
N THR A 5 0.08 5.87 14.81
CA THR A 5 0.88 4.65 14.66
C THR A 5 0.69 3.72 15.85
N GLU A 6 0.80 4.23 17.08
CA GLU A 6 0.62 3.44 18.29
C GLU A 6 -0.79 2.84 18.41
N MET A 7 -1.80 3.60 17.98
CA MET A 7 -3.19 3.17 17.96
C MET A 7 -3.40 1.99 17.00
N VAL A 8 -2.81 2.04 15.80
CA VAL A 8 -2.88 0.93 14.84
C VAL A 8 -2.02 -0.25 15.28
N ARG A 9 -0.88 0.01 15.94
CA ARG A 9 0.08 -1.00 16.38
C ARG A 9 -0.39 -1.85 17.54
N PHE A 10 -0.96 -1.24 18.57
CA PHE A 10 -1.31 -1.96 19.80
C PHE A 10 -2.80 -2.26 19.91
N ALA A 11 -3.63 -1.64 19.06
CA ALA A 11 -5.08 -1.68 19.21
C ALA A 11 -5.80 -1.69 17.85
N THR A 12 -5.32 -2.48 16.89
CA THR A 12 -5.92 -2.59 15.54
C THR A 12 -7.40 -2.97 15.59
N CYS A 13 -7.81 -3.85 16.51
CA CYS A 13 -9.23 -4.18 16.69
C CYS A 13 -10.07 -2.98 17.18
N GLN A 14 -9.45 -2.01 17.85
CA GLN A 14 -10.13 -0.81 18.38
C GLN A 14 -10.35 0.26 17.31
N ILE A 15 -9.73 0.18 16.13
CA ILE A 15 -10.05 1.04 14.98
C ILE A 15 -11.16 0.45 14.09
N ASN A 16 -11.54 -0.81 14.31
CA ASN A 16 -12.58 -1.52 13.56
C ASN A 16 -14.01 -1.16 14.02
N ASN A 17 -15.02 -1.69 13.33
CA ASN A 17 -16.43 -1.47 13.69
C ASN A 17 -16.67 -1.81 15.17
N GLY A 18 -17.17 -0.84 15.94
CA GLY A 18 -17.44 -1.00 17.38
C GLY A 18 -16.22 -0.83 18.29
N GLY A 19 -15.03 -0.56 17.74
CA GLY A 19 -13.82 -0.29 18.50
C GLY A 19 -13.78 1.14 19.07
N GLN A 20 -13.11 1.30 20.21
CA GLN A 20 -13.09 2.55 20.98
C GLN A 20 -12.40 3.71 20.25
N PHE A 21 -11.46 3.40 19.36
CA PHE A 21 -10.67 4.40 18.65
C PHE A 21 -11.20 4.75 17.26
N ARG A 22 -12.23 4.05 16.79
CA ARG A 22 -12.72 4.20 15.42
C ARG A 22 -13.14 5.63 15.08
N GLU A 23 -13.91 6.28 15.95
CA GLU A 23 -14.39 7.64 15.67
C GLU A 23 -13.23 8.63 15.56
N PHE A 24 -12.24 8.53 16.45
CA PHE A 24 -11.04 9.34 16.41
C PHE A 24 -10.20 9.07 15.14
N PHE A 25 -10.01 7.81 14.78
CA PHE A 25 -9.30 7.42 13.57
C PHE A 25 -9.98 7.99 12.31
N LEU A 26 -11.30 7.89 12.20
CA LEU A 26 -12.05 8.47 11.08
C LEU A 26 -11.94 9.99 11.02
N LYS A 27 -11.90 10.68 12.18
CA LYS A 27 -11.63 12.12 12.22
C LYS A 27 -10.24 12.45 11.66
N CYS A 28 -9.22 11.65 11.96
CA CYS A 28 -7.88 11.82 11.39
C CYS A 28 -7.87 11.61 9.87
N VAL A 29 -8.53 10.57 9.37
CA VAL A 29 -8.68 10.30 7.93
C VAL A 29 -9.39 11.47 7.21
N ASN A 30 -10.45 11.99 7.82
CA ASN A 30 -11.23 13.12 7.28
C ASN A 30 -10.44 14.44 7.31
N ALA A 31 -9.62 14.65 8.35
CA ALA A 31 -8.72 15.80 8.46
C ALA A 31 -7.54 15.76 7.47
N GLY A 32 -7.39 14.67 6.71
CA GLY A 32 -6.31 14.54 5.73
C GLY A 32 -5.00 14.03 6.30
N ASP A 33 -5.02 13.40 7.48
CA ASP A 33 -3.82 12.78 8.05
C ASP A 33 -3.34 11.65 7.14
N THR A 34 -2.15 11.82 6.58
CA THR A 34 -1.64 10.94 5.52
C THR A 34 -1.34 9.53 6.01
N MET A 35 -0.95 9.38 7.28
CA MET A 35 -0.71 8.07 7.89
C MET A 35 -2.03 7.37 8.18
N ALA A 36 -3.00 8.10 8.74
CA ALA A 36 -4.34 7.54 8.96
C ALA A 36 -4.99 7.10 7.64
N ILE A 37 -4.83 7.89 6.57
CA ILE A 37 -5.29 7.52 5.22
C ILE A 37 -4.57 6.27 4.71
N CYS A 38 -3.26 6.17 4.91
CA CYS A 38 -2.49 4.98 4.52
C CYS A 38 -3.03 3.71 5.19
N TYR A 39 -3.23 3.76 6.50
CA TYR A 39 -3.77 2.64 7.27
C TYR A 39 -5.20 2.30 6.88
N ALA A 40 -6.05 3.32 6.71
CA ALA A 40 -7.43 3.11 6.29
C ALA A 40 -7.52 2.47 4.89
N ARG A 41 -6.63 2.86 3.98
CA ARG A 41 -6.53 2.30 2.62
C ARG A 41 -6.09 0.83 2.66
N LEU A 42 -5.03 0.50 3.41
CA LEU A 42 -4.57 -0.88 3.57
C LEU A 42 -5.65 -1.76 4.20
N HIS A 43 -6.26 -1.31 5.28
CA HIS A 43 -7.33 -2.04 5.95
C HIS A 43 -8.57 -2.22 5.06
N ALA A 44 -8.95 -1.20 4.28
CA ALA A 44 -10.04 -1.34 3.31
C ALA A 44 -9.69 -2.40 2.24
N ALA A 45 -8.45 -2.41 1.76
CA ALA A 45 -8.02 -3.39 0.77
C ALA A 45 -8.12 -4.84 1.25
N THR A 46 -7.88 -5.11 2.54
CA THR A 46 -8.01 -6.46 3.10
C THR A 46 -9.46 -6.92 3.24
N ILE A 47 -10.42 -6.00 3.33
CA ILE A 47 -11.84 -6.31 3.54
C ILE A 47 -12.65 -6.32 2.24
N ILE A 48 -12.51 -5.26 1.44
CA ILE A 48 -13.35 -5.02 0.26
C ILE A 48 -12.58 -5.11 -1.07
N GLY A 49 -11.26 -5.33 -1.02
CA GLY A 49 -10.41 -5.48 -2.20
C GLY A 49 -9.68 -4.20 -2.63
N LEU A 50 -8.66 -4.38 -3.47
CA LEU A 50 -7.76 -3.30 -3.91
C LEU A 50 -8.46 -2.23 -4.76
N GLU A 51 -9.31 -2.61 -5.71
CA GLU A 51 -9.95 -1.65 -6.63
C GLU A 51 -10.88 -0.68 -5.88
N GLU A 52 -11.73 -1.20 -5.01
CA GLU A 52 -12.65 -0.43 -4.19
C GLU A 52 -11.90 0.45 -3.19
N SER A 53 -10.82 -0.07 -2.61
CA SER A 53 -9.93 0.73 -1.76
C SER A 53 -9.30 1.89 -2.54
N ILE A 54 -8.79 1.66 -3.76
CA ILE A 54 -8.28 2.74 -4.61
C ILE A 54 -9.37 3.78 -4.85
N LYS A 55 -10.57 3.39 -5.30
CA LYS A 55 -11.68 4.33 -5.61
C LYS A 55 -12.05 5.21 -4.42
N ILE A 56 -12.14 4.65 -3.21
CA ILE A 56 -12.49 5.40 -1.99
C ILE A 56 -11.43 6.47 -1.67
N PHE A 57 -10.17 6.18 -1.96
CA PHE A 57 -9.03 7.02 -1.56
C PHE A 57 -8.32 7.71 -2.74
N GLU A 58 -8.86 7.62 -3.96
CA GLU A 58 -8.36 8.22 -5.20
C GLU A 58 -8.31 9.77 -5.16
N PRO A 59 -9.30 10.49 -4.57
CA PRO A 59 -9.27 11.96 -4.52
C PRO A 59 -8.14 12.55 -3.68
N LYS A 60 -7.37 11.70 -2.98
CA LYS A 60 -6.28 12.09 -2.08
C LYS A 60 -4.99 11.43 -2.57
N LEU A 61 -4.40 12.00 -3.64
CA LEU A 61 -3.06 11.59 -4.06
C LEU A 61 -2.11 11.73 -2.87
N PRO A 62 -1.36 10.70 -2.47
CA PRO A 62 -0.75 10.71 -1.16
C PRO A 62 0.46 11.65 -1.14
N ARG A 63 0.58 12.45 -0.07
CA ARG A 63 1.75 13.30 0.17
C ARG A 63 2.83 12.60 1.00
N HIS A 64 2.59 11.35 1.40
CA HIS A 64 3.43 10.60 2.31
C HIS A 64 3.98 9.36 1.59
N GLY A 65 5.30 9.17 1.67
CA GLY A 65 6.03 8.11 0.97
C GLY A 65 5.35 6.74 1.06
N LEU A 66 5.14 6.23 2.28
CA LEU A 66 4.49 4.93 2.50
C LEU A 66 3.14 4.82 1.80
N SER A 67 2.34 5.88 1.84
CA SER A 67 0.98 5.87 1.28
C SER A 67 1.02 5.91 -0.26
N THR A 68 1.96 6.65 -0.83
CA THR A 68 2.23 6.69 -2.27
C THR A 68 2.70 5.32 -2.76
N LEU A 69 3.63 4.69 -2.04
CA LEU A 69 4.12 3.35 -2.35
C LEU A 69 3.02 2.29 -2.28
N VAL A 70 2.15 2.33 -1.27
CA VAL A 70 0.98 1.44 -1.17
C VAL A 70 0.08 1.55 -2.41
N VAL A 71 -0.19 2.78 -2.89
CA VAL A 71 -1.00 2.98 -4.10
C VAL A 71 -0.30 2.43 -5.34
N ALA A 72 1.01 2.60 -5.47
CA ALA A 72 1.77 2.02 -6.57
C ALA A 72 1.65 0.48 -6.56
N ILE A 73 1.89 -0.14 -5.40
CA ILE A 73 1.77 -1.60 -5.21
C ILE A 73 0.36 -2.10 -5.56
N PHE A 74 -0.69 -1.39 -5.12
CA PHE A 74 -2.05 -1.79 -5.43
C PHE A 74 -2.31 -1.82 -6.94
N ASN A 75 -1.85 -0.81 -7.68
CA ASN A 75 -1.97 -0.77 -9.14
C ASN A 75 -1.17 -1.90 -9.82
N VAL A 76 0.01 -2.25 -9.30
CA VAL A 76 0.79 -3.43 -9.75
C VAL A 76 -0.01 -4.72 -9.57
N CYS A 77 -0.63 -4.92 -8.41
CA CYS A 77 -1.40 -6.12 -8.09
C CYS A 77 -2.65 -6.30 -8.97
N ILE A 78 -3.21 -5.23 -9.53
CA ILE A 78 -4.41 -5.28 -10.38
C ILE A 78 -4.12 -5.00 -11.87
N ALA A 79 -2.87 -5.18 -12.31
CA ALA A 79 -2.41 -4.99 -13.69
C ALA A 79 -2.61 -3.58 -14.29
N ARG A 80 -2.65 -2.54 -13.47
CA ARG A 80 -2.73 -1.13 -13.93
C ARG A 80 -1.32 -0.55 -14.09
N ASP A 81 -0.63 -1.01 -15.11
CA ASP A 81 0.79 -0.72 -15.36
C ASP A 81 1.08 0.79 -15.57
N LYS A 82 0.24 1.49 -16.34
CA LYS A 82 0.39 2.93 -16.58
C LYS A 82 0.22 3.74 -15.30
N GLU A 83 -0.82 3.45 -14.53
CA GLU A 83 -1.11 4.13 -13.27
C GLU A 83 -0.04 3.81 -12.23
N ALA A 84 0.39 2.55 -12.13
CA ALA A 84 1.51 2.16 -11.26
C ALA A 84 2.78 2.94 -11.61
N SER A 85 3.12 3.04 -12.90
CA SER A 85 4.29 3.82 -13.35
C SER A 85 4.20 5.29 -12.95
N GLN A 86 3.06 5.93 -13.18
CA GLN A 86 2.84 7.33 -12.80
C GLN A 86 3.03 7.55 -11.29
N VAL A 87 2.50 6.64 -10.46
CA VAL A 87 2.62 6.74 -9.01
C VAL A 87 4.04 6.45 -8.53
N PHE A 88 4.75 5.51 -9.15
CA PHE A 88 6.18 5.27 -8.85
C PHE A 88 7.05 6.47 -9.22
N GLN A 89 6.79 7.14 -10.34
CA GLN A 89 7.50 8.36 -10.71
C GLN A 89 7.23 9.49 -9.72
N LEU A 90 5.98 9.65 -9.28
CA LEU A 90 5.62 10.61 -8.24
C LEU A 90 6.36 10.30 -6.92
N PHE A 91 6.43 9.02 -6.54
CA PHE A 91 7.17 8.59 -5.37
C PHE A 91 8.66 8.95 -5.49
N ALA A 92 9.29 8.61 -6.61
CA ALA A 92 10.71 8.90 -6.86
C ALA A 92 11.00 10.42 -6.87
N ALA A 93 10.06 11.23 -7.36
CA ALA A 93 10.23 12.68 -7.42
C ALA A 93 10.13 13.39 -6.06
N HIS A 94 9.40 12.81 -5.09
CA HIS A 94 9.02 13.52 -3.87
C HIS A 94 9.38 12.81 -2.56
N HIS A 95 9.76 11.54 -2.60
CA HIS A 95 9.92 10.73 -1.39
C HIS A 95 11.29 10.06 -1.32
N ALA A 96 11.53 9.00 -2.10
CA ALA A 96 12.79 8.26 -2.05
C ALA A 96 13.09 7.62 -3.42
N ASP A 97 14.37 7.38 -3.69
CA ASP A 97 14.78 6.59 -4.85
C ASP A 97 14.26 5.16 -4.70
N LEU A 98 13.68 4.59 -5.77
CA LEU A 98 13.16 3.22 -5.78
C LEU A 98 14.24 2.14 -5.54
N ARG A 99 15.52 2.50 -5.58
CA ARG A 99 16.67 1.64 -5.30
C ARG A 99 17.35 1.92 -3.96
N SER A 100 16.83 2.88 -3.19
CA SER A 100 17.37 3.23 -1.87
C SER A 100 17.00 2.20 -0.80
N GLU A 101 17.72 2.21 0.32
CA GLU A 101 17.37 1.37 1.47
C GLU A 101 16.01 1.75 2.08
N ASP A 102 15.61 3.02 1.98
CA ASP A 102 14.33 3.52 2.48
C ASP A 102 13.12 2.75 1.90
N ILE A 103 13.22 2.22 0.68
CA ILE A 103 12.12 1.44 0.09
C ILE A 103 11.95 0.08 0.76
N PHE A 104 13.03 -0.52 1.29
CA PHE A 104 12.97 -1.78 2.02
C PHE A 104 12.28 -1.55 3.37
N ASP A 105 12.65 -0.49 4.10
CA ASP A 105 11.99 -0.12 5.37
C ASP A 105 10.49 0.15 5.20
N MET A 106 10.11 0.82 4.10
CA MET A 106 8.70 1.02 3.75
C MET A 106 8.03 -0.30 3.36
N GLY A 107 8.73 -1.18 2.65
CA GLY A 107 8.25 -2.53 2.32
C GLY A 107 7.95 -3.35 3.58
N ASP A 108 8.87 -3.39 4.53
CA ASP A 108 8.72 -4.06 5.83
C ASP A 108 7.53 -3.48 6.61
N SER A 109 7.38 -2.15 6.58
CA SER A 109 6.24 -1.47 7.20
C SER A 109 4.91 -1.89 6.57
N ILE A 110 4.84 -2.01 5.24
CA ILE A 110 3.63 -2.46 4.53
C ILE A 110 3.33 -3.92 4.87
N GLN A 111 4.35 -4.79 4.85
CA GLN A 111 4.18 -6.19 5.20
C GLN A 111 3.62 -6.34 6.62
N TRP A 112 4.23 -5.66 7.58
CA TRP A 112 3.79 -5.70 8.97
C TRP A 112 2.36 -5.17 9.14
N LEU A 113 1.95 -4.14 8.39
CA LEU A 113 0.58 -3.64 8.39
C LEU A 113 -0.41 -4.65 7.80
N LEU A 114 -0.04 -5.35 6.72
CA LEU A 114 -0.89 -6.38 6.13
C LEU A 114 -1.11 -7.55 7.10
N GLU A 115 -0.06 -7.96 7.83
CA GLU A 115 -0.18 -8.96 8.91
C GLU A 115 -1.11 -8.45 10.02
N THR A 116 -0.94 -7.19 10.44
CA THR A 116 -1.74 -6.53 11.47
C THR A 116 -3.23 -6.45 11.08
N PHE A 117 -3.53 -6.24 9.79
CA PHE A 117 -4.89 -6.20 9.26
C PHE A 117 -5.46 -7.56 8.85
N ASN A 118 -4.76 -8.66 9.16
CA ASN A 118 -5.14 -10.03 8.81
C ASN A 118 -5.42 -10.18 7.31
N ALA A 119 -4.56 -9.63 6.46
CA ALA A 119 -4.68 -9.76 5.01
C ALA A 119 -4.75 -11.24 4.59
N PRO A 120 -5.60 -11.60 3.61
CA PRO A 120 -5.72 -12.98 3.16
C PRO A 120 -4.44 -13.45 2.45
N PHE A 121 -3.84 -14.55 2.91
CA PHE A 121 -2.56 -15.10 2.40
C PHE A 121 -2.69 -15.95 1.12
N LEU A 122 -3.66 -15.66 0.26
CA LEU A 122 -4.05 -16.56 -0.85
C LEU A 122 -3.41 -16.24 -2.21
N ASN A 123 -2.41 -15.35 -2.26
CA ASN A 123 -1.83 -14.88 -3.53
C ASN A 123 -2.90 -14.45 -4.54
N SER A 124 -4.00 -13.84 -4.06
CA SER A 124 -5.22 -13.57 -4.83
C SER A 124 -4.98 -12.73 -6.09
N TYR A 125 -3.89 -11.97 -6.11
CA TYR A 125 -3.51 -11.07 -7.18
C TYR A 125 -2.35 -11.60 -8.05
N ALA A 126 -1.82 -12.80 -7.78
CA ALA A 126 -0.65 -13.31 -8.49
C ALA A 126 -0.86 -13.44 -10.01
N SER A 127 -2.05 -13.86 -10.45
CA SER A 127 -2.37 -13.97 -11.88
C SER A 127 -2.51 -12.63 -12.60
N ALA A 128 -2.86 -11.57 -11.87
CA ALA A 128 -2.99 -10.21 -12.39
C ALA A 128 -1.76 -9.34 -12.07
N PHE A 129 -0.77 -9.88 -11.35
CA PHE A 129 0.39 -9.11 -10.94
C PHE A 129 1.22 -8.72 -12.16
N LYS A 130 1.35 -7.41 -12.42
CA LYS A 130 2.14 -6.90 -13.52
C LYS A 130 2.90 -5.65 -13.09
N PHE A 131 4.20 -5.79 -12.93
CA PHE A 131 5.07 -4.65 -12.64
C PHE A 131 5.25 -3.78 -13.90
N PRO A 132 5.28 -2.44 -13.78
CA PRO A 132 5.58 -1.57 -14.91
C PRO A 132 6.95 -1.89 -15.51
N ASP A 133 6.96 -2.13 -16.82
CA ASP A 133 8.17 -2.24 -17.61
C ASP A 133 8.11 -1.22 -18.74
N ASP A 134 8.46 0.03 -18.40
CA ASP A 134 8.49 1.16 -19.32
C ASP A 134 9.86 1.84 -19.29
N GLU A 135 10.03 2.95 -20.01
CA GLU A 135 11.32 3.62 -20.13
C GLU A 135 11.82 4.25 -18.81
N LEU A 136 10.91 4.53 -17.87
CA LEU A 136 11.16 5.29 -16.65
C LEU A 136 11.19 4.39 -15.42
N ILE A 137 10.28 3.42 -15.35
CA ILE A 137 10.17 2.46 -14.26
C ILE A 137 10.49 1.07 -14.81
N LYS A 138 11.46 0.41 -14.18
CA LYS A 138 11.89 -0.94 -14.51
C LYS A 138 11.60 -1.89 -13.36
N PRO A 139 11.28 -3.16 -13.64
CA PRO A 139 11.14 -4.17 -12.61
C PRO A 139 12.40 -4.27 -11.74
N PRO A 140 12.25 -4.47 -10.42
CA PRO A 140 13.40 -4.72 -9.55
C PRO A 140 14.07 -6.04 -9.96
N LYS A 141 15.38 -6.18 -9.67
CA LYS A 141 16.14 -7.38 -10.07
C LYS A 141 15.50 -8.69 -9.60
N CYS A 142 14.97 -8.70 -8.37
CA CYS A 142 14.30 -9.85 -7.77
C CYS A 142 12.99 -10.24 -8.47
N PHE A 143 12.42 -9.39 -9.33
CA PHE A 143 11.22 -9.71 -10.08
C PHE A 143 11.40 -10.94 -10.98
N TYR A 144 12.58 -11.07 -11.61
CA TYR A 144 12.91 -12.19 -12.50
C TYR A 144 13.44 -13.42 -11.74
N ASP A 145 13.86 -13.26 -10.49
CA ASP A 145 14.36 -14.36 -9.66
C ASP A 145 13.24 -15.27 -9.13
N HIS A 146 11.97 -14.84 -9.29
CA HIS A 146 10.78 -15.59 -8.92
C HIS A 146 10.00 -16.16 -10.12
N ASP A 147 10.61 -16.18 -11.32
CA ASP A 147 10.07 -17.01 -12.40
C ASP A 147 10.11 -18.46 -11.91
N TYR A 148 8.97 -18.92 -11.41
CA TYR A 148 8.72 -20.33 -11.13
C TYR A 148 8.76 -21.05 -12.47
N THR A 149 9.96 -21.37 -12.94
CA THR A 149 10.13 -22.53 -13.79
C THR A 149 9.61 -23.71 -12.98
N VAL A 150 8.34 -24.07 -13.22
CA VAL A 150 7.83 -25.39 -12.92
C VAL A 150 8.75 -26.35 -13.69
N ARG A 151 9.79 -26.81 -13.00
CA ARG A 151 10.69 -27.83 -13.53
C ARG A 151 9.96 -29.16 -13.45
N GLY A 152 9.73 -29.75 -14.63
CA GLY A 152 9.72 -31.19 -14.90
C GLY A 152 8.55 -31.99 -14.34
#